data_AF-R9KCP2-F1
#
_entry.id   AF-R9KCP2-F1
#
_cell.length_a   1.000
_cell.length_b   1.000
_cell.length_c   1.000
_cell.angle_alpha   90.00
_cell.angle_beta   90.00
_cell.angle_gamma   90.00
#
_symmetry.space_group_name_H-M   'P 1'
#
loop_
_entity.id
_entity.type
_entity.pdbx_description
1 polymer ?
#
loop_
_entity_poly.entity_id
_entity_poly.type
_entity_poly.pdbx_seq_one_letter_code
_entity_poly.pdbx_strand_id
1 'polypeptide(L)'
;MEKNIYGLLNEVKTDFNEYEKIELSSQEKEMHKQRILMEVKRMEKRKRNKKAKMWKAAAGAAAACVITVGAFSIVNPVQAQELFSSVFGKLIESAQGEKYEQEDTERYKKIGENAVAVQEEVDKRQGEEGYVLTTEHDGITISVSDVYCDGYVLYYTTTLQTDREDINSADGIILEKKTGEPYDISVNGARLSEVIRPFEKTADGTFVAIQQMGLMDPYQVEGDKETPIDLELEDNGTLVVDWTVRELIGKLWDNWDDQGEYQSTADVTGEWTLRFPVTVDKSQNETFDINKEENGILVKRGIKTKVGLILEVELPDFRQEPYNDKYNDPEMGIKGSDGKYIQWLSQKADLREDGTSTAQIMVLYDGQKDLSFCVTTRDEDQIKIADIAFQVP
;
A
#
# COMPACT_ATOMS: atom_id res chain seq x y z
N MET A 1 19.00 -36.39 29.60
CA MET A 1 19.29 -36.06 28.20
C MET A 1 18.11 -35.26 27.70
N GLU A 2 18.24 -33.94 27.71
CA GLU A 2 17.22 -33.02 27.21
C GLU A 2 17.15 -33.13 25.69
N LYS A 3 15.94 -33.35 25.16
CA LYS A 3 15.72 -33.32 23.70
C LYS A 3 15.91 -31.87 23.23
N ASN A 4 16.74 -31.67 22.21
CA ASN A 4 16.88 -30.35 21.59
C ASN A 4 15.59 -29.99 20.83
N ILE A 5 15.41 -28.70 20.51
CA ILE A 5 14.20 -28.17 19.88
C ILE A 5 13.87 -28.84 18.53
N TYR A 6 14.89 -29.29 17.78
CA TYR A 6 14.72 -30.03 16.53
C TYR A 6 14.19 -31.45 16.75
N GLY A 7 14.48 -32.06 17.90
CA GLY A 7 13.92 -33.34 18.30
C GLY A 7 12.45 -33.28 18.70
N LEU A 8 11.97 -32.12 19.17
CA LEU A 8 10.56 -31.88 19.50
C LEU A 8 9.74 -31.57 18.24
N LEU A 9 10.30 -30.82 17.29
CA LEU A 9 9.63 -30.46 16.03
C LEU A 9 9.39 -31.66 15.10
N ASN A 10 10.25 -32.69 15.16
CA ASN A 10 10.06 -33.93 14.39
C ASN A 10 8.99 -34.88 14.97
N GLU A 11 8.50 -34.64 16.20
CA GLU A 11 7.48 -35.47 16.85
C GLU A 11 6.05 -34.95 16.64
N VAL A 12 5.89 -33.73 16.11
CA VAL A 12 4.59 -33.16 15.73
C VAL A 12 4.26 -33.61 14.31
N LYS A 13 3.46 -34.67 14.17
CA LYS A 13 2.74 -34.93 12.92
C LYS A 13 1.64 -33.87 12.78
N THR A 14 1.98 -32.77 12.15
CA THR A 14 0.98 -31.77 11.72
C THR A 14 0.09 -32.43 10.67
N ASP A 15 -1.21 -32.52 10.98
CA ASP A 15 -2.20 -32.99 10.01
C ASP A 15 -2.51 -31.86 9.04
N PHE A 16 -1.95 -31.94 7.82
CA PHE A 16 -2.17 -30.94 6.78
C PHE A 16 -3.46 -31.19 5.98
N ASN A 17 -4.23 -32.25 6.28
CA ASN A 17 -5.46 -32.56 5.53
C ASN A 17 -6.54 -31.47 5.66
N GLU A 18 -6.50 -30.67 6.73
CA GLU A 18 -7.42 -29.55 6.93
C GLU A 18 -7.01 -28.30 6.12
N TYR A 19 -5.70 -28.14 5.86
CA TYR A 19 -5.13 -27.05 5.06
C TYR A 19 -5.14 -27.34 3.55
N GLU A 20 -5.18 -28.61 3.14
CA GLU A 20 -5.30 -29.00 1.72
C GLU A 20 -6.72 -28.79 1.14
N LYS A 21 -7.72 -28.48 1.99
CA LYS A 21 -9.13 -28.37 1.57
C LYS A 21 -9.66 -26.94 1.45
N ILE A 22 -8.86 -25.94 1.80
CA ILE A 22 -9.21 -24.53 1.61
C ILE A 22 -8.33 -24.01 0.48
N GLU A 23 -8.85 -24.05 -0.75
CA GLU A 23 -8.22 -23.34 -1.86
C GLU A 23 -8.49 -21.85 -1.70
N LEU A 24 -7.51 -21.14 -1.15
CA LEU A 24 -7.53 -19.68 -1.13
C LEU A 24 -7.56 -19.15 -2.57
N SER A 25 -8.39 -18.14 -2.81
CA SER A 25 -8.42 -17.41 -4.09
C SER A 25 -7.05 -16.78 -4.37
N SER A 26 -6.77 -16.44 -5.64
CA SER A 26 -5.52 -15.78 -6.01
C SER A 26 -5.32 -14.44 -5.27
N GLN A 27 -6.40 -13.74 -4.93
CA GLN A 27 -6.38 -12.51 -4.17
C GLN A 27 -6.16 -12.77 -2.67
N GLU A 28 -6.77 -13.79 -2.07
CA GLU A 28 -6.44 -14.19 -0.69
C GLU A 28 -4.97 -14.59 -0.57
N LYS A 29 -4.43 -15.27 -1.58
CA LYS A 29 -2.99 -15.57 -1.67
C LYS A 29 -2.15 -14.32 -1.78
N GLU A 30 -2.54 -13.33 -2.59
CA GLU A 30 -1.78 -12.07 -2.73
C GLU A 30 -1.93 -11.17 -1.49
N MET A 31 -3.11 -11.07 -0.90
CA MET A 31 -3.35 -10.37 0.38
C MET A 31 -2.58 -11.04 1.52
N HIS A 32 -2.61 -12.37 1.62
CA HIS A 32 -1.80 -13.11 2.58
C HIS A 32 -0.31 -12.98 2.27
N LYS A 33 0.11 -12.94 1.00
CA LYS A 33 1.50 -12.70 0.60
C LYS A 33 1.94 -11.29 0.98
N GLN A 34 1.15 -10.26 0.74
CA GLN A 34 1.42 -8.88 1.15
C GLN A 34 1.40 -8.73 2.68
N ARG A 35 0.46 -9.41 3.38
CA ARG A 35 0.41 -9.45 4.85
C ARG A 35 1.64 -10.15 5.43
N ILE A 36 2.00 -11.33 4.92
CA ILE A 36 3.21 -12.06 5.29
C ILE A 36 4.45 -11.25 4.94
N LEU A 37 4.49 -10.55 3.80
CA LEU A 37 5.59 -9.65 3.46
C LEU A 37 5.66 -8.47 4.42
N MET A 38 4.54 -7.87 4.83
CA MET A 38 4.50 -6.82 5.85
C MET A 38 4.93 -7.35 7.22
N GLU A 39 4.54 -8.57 7.56
CA GLU A 39 4.86 -9.22 8.84
C GLU A 39 6.32 -9.68 8.90
N VAL A 40 6.87 -10.21 7.80
CA VAL A 40 8.30 -10.49 7.61
C VAL A 40 9.10 -9.19 7.62
N LYS A 41 8.65 -8.14 6.93
CA LYS A 41 9.23 -6.78 6.98
C LYS A 41 9.28 -6.27 8.44
N ARG A 42 8.24 -6.54 9.23
CA ARG A 42 8.16 -6.20 10.66
C ARG A 42 8.96 -7.14 11.57
N MET A 43 9.16 -8.41 11.23
CA MET A 43 10.02 -9.33 11.97
C MET A 43 11.51 -9.01 11.77
N GLU A 44 11.92 -8.58 10.58
CA GLU A 44 13.28 -8.12 10.31
C GLU A 44 13.63 -6.81 11.07
N LYS A 45 12.64 -5.96 11.36
CA LYS A 45 12.73 -4.76 12.22
C LYS A 45 13.32 -5.07 13.61
N ARG A 46 13.09 -6.28 14.13
CA ARG A 46 13.34 -6.64 15.54
C ARG A 46 14.73 -7.19 15.84
N LYS A 47 15.50 -7.68 14.86
CA LYS A 47 16.87 -8.17 15.09
C LYS A 47 17.91 -7.05 15.32
N ARG A 48 17.62 -5.79 14.95
CA ARG A 48 18.61 -4.68 14.99
C ARG A 48 18.26 -3.50 15.92
N ASN A 49 17.01 -3.36 16.38
CA ASN A 49 16.50 -2.15 17.04
C ASN A 49 16.75 -1.98 18.56
N LYS A 50 17.48 -2.88 19.23
CA LYS A 50 17.80 -2.72 20.67
C LYS A 50 18.63 -1.48 21.02
N LYS A 51 19.27 -0.80 20.05
CA LYS A 51 20.10 0.40 20.30
C LYS A 51 19.47 1.74 19.90
N ALA A 52 18.47 1.76 19.01
CA ALA A 52 17.92 3.02 18.47
C ALA A 52 16.83 3.66 19.37
N LYS A 53 16.05 2.85 20.13
CA LYS A 53 15.00 3.36 21.03
C LYS A 53 15.54 4.27 22.15
N MET A 54 16.80 4.12 22.57
CA MET A 54 17.42 4.99 23.58
C MET A 54 17.65 6.44 23.09
N TRP A 55 17.60 6.70 21.78
CA TRP A 55 17.74 8.04 21.21
C TRP A 55 16.40 8.75 20.99
N LYS A 56 15.29 8.02 20.78
CA LYS A 56 13.95 8.63 20.62
C LYS A 56 13.45 9.34 21.89
N ALA A 57 13.89 8.91 23.08
CA ALA A 57 13.55 9.60 24.34
C ALA A 57 14.33 10.90 24.59
N ALA A 58 15.42 11.15 23.84
CA ALA A 58 16.27 12.33 24.01
C ALA A 58 16.08 13.41 22.94
N ALA A 59 15.41 13.09 21.83
CA ALA A 59 15.11 14.03 20.73
C ALA A 59 13.72 14.67 20.87
N GLY A 60 13.25 14.86 22.10
CA GLY A 60 12.15 15.78 22.37
C GLY A 60 12.61 17.20 22.06
N ALA A 61 11.91 17.85 21.13
CA ALA A 61 12.08 19.22 20.63
C ALA A 61 13.19 19.44 19.58
N ALA A 62 12.79 19.51 18.31
CA ALA A 62 12.98 20.69 17.47
C ALA A 62 12.28 20.52 16.12
N ALA A 63 11.31 21.39 15.84
CA ALA A 63 10.90 21.72 14.47
C ALA A 63 12.11 22.34 13.74
N ALA A 64 12.94 21.48 13.15
CA ALA A 64 14.01 21.86 12.25
C ALA A 64 14.14 20.77 11.19
N CYS A 65 13.30 20.86 10.15
CA CYS A 65 13.44 20.12 8.92
C CYS A 65 14.84 20.37 8.33
N VAL A 66 15.79 19.50 8.65
CA VAL A 66 17.00 19.33 7.85
C VAL A 66 16.90 17.93 7.27
N ILE A 67 16.08 17.79 6.23
CA ILE A 67 16.09 16.61 5.38
C ILE A 67 17.36 16.72 4.53
N THR A 68 18.47 16.20 5.05
CA THR A 68 19.63 15.83 4.23
C THR A 68 19.44 14.39 3.76
N VAL A 69 18.56 14.17 2.79
CA VAL A 69 18.60 12.99 1.91
C VAL A 69 18.46 13.50 0.48
N GLY A 70 19.45 13.17 -0.33
CA GLY A 70 19.72 13.81 -1.62
C GLY A 70 18.69 13.54 -2.71
N ALA A 71 18.69 14.47 -3.67
CA ALA A 71 17.84 14.59 -4.86
C ALA A 71 16.38 15.02 -4.56
N PHE A 72 15.87 15.96 -5.35
CA PHE A 72 14.52 16.55 -5.30
C PHE A 72 14.31 17.67 -4.26
N SER A 73 14.65 18.89 -4.68
CA SER A 73 14.18 20.14 -4.08
C SER A 73 12.67 20.27 -4.28
N ILE A 74 11.89 20.39 -3.19
CA ILE A 74 10.54 20.93 -3.31
C ILE A 74 10.70 22.33 -3.91
N VAL A 75 10.15 22.54 -5.10
CA VAL A 75 10.42 23.74 -5.91
C VAL A 75 9.80 24.99 -5.26
N ASN A 76 8.82 24.81 -4.36
CA ASN A 76 8.08 25.86 -3.71
C ASN A 76 8.11 25.74 -2.16
N PRO A 77 8.67 26.73 -1.44
CA PRO A 77 8.76 26.69 0.03
C PRO A 77 7.40 26.72 0.75
N VAL A 78 6.36 27.28 0.13
CA VAL A 78 4.99 27.28 0.72
C VAL A 78 4.39 25.88 0.68
N GLN A 79 4.47 25.21 -0.47
CA GLN A 79 4.01 23.82 -0.62
C GLN A 79 4.79 22.87 0.29
N ALA A 80 6.10 23.09 0.45
CA ALA A 80 6.90 22.35 1.43
C ALA A 80 6.37 22.53 2.85
N GLN A 81 6.11 23.77 3.26
CA GLN A 81 5.61 24.07 4.59
C GLN A 81 4.23 23.44 4.84
N GLU A 82 3.32 23.51 3.88
CA GLU A 82 2.00 22.88 3.95
C GLU A 82 2.11 21.36 4.07
N LEU A 83 2.90 20.72 3.20
CA LEU A 83 3.15 19.27 3.22
C LEU A 83 3.72 18.79 4.57
N PHE A 84 4.70 19.50 5.12
CA PHE A 84 5.31 19.12 6.41
C PHE A 84 4.42 19.43 7.61
N SER A 85 3.42 20.30 7.46
CA SER A 85 2.42 20.57 8.50
C SER A 85 1.20 19.64 8.45
N SER A 86 1.06 18.84 7.39
CA SER A 86 -0.10 17.97 7.15
C SER A 86 0.10 16.54 7.68
N VAL A 87 -0.87 15.66 7.41
CA VAL A 87 -0.77 14.22 7.73
C VAL A 87 0.42 13.58 7.00
N PHE A 88 0.74 14.03 5.78
CA PHE A 88 1.94 13.58 5.07
C PHE A 88 3.23 13.94 5.82
N GLY A 89 3.31 15.13 6.43
CA GLY A 89 4.42 15.52 7.29
C GLY A 89 4.61 14.52 8.43
N LYS A 90 3.53 14.16 9.12
CA LYS A 90 3.55 13.15 10.19
C LYS A 90 3.96 11.77 9.70
N LEU A 91 3.52 11.36 8.49
CA LEU A 91 3.91 10.10 7.87
C LEU A 91 5.41 10.08 7.52
N ILE A 92 5.95 11.19 7.00
CA ILE A 92 7.38 11.35 6.70
C ILE A 92 8.22 11.32 7.99
N GLU A 93 7.80 12.04 9.02
CA GLU A 93 8.46 12.01 10.33
C GLU A 93 8.46 10.59 10.93
N SER A 94 7.35 9.86 10.79
CA SER A 94 7.22 8.49 11.30
C SER A 94 8.10 7.49 10.56
N ALA A 95 8.41 7.75 9.29
CA ALA A 95 9.32 6.91 8.50
C ALA A 95 10.80 7.06 8.93
N GLN A 96 11.16 8.12 9.66
CA GLN A 96 12.55 8.36 10.07
C GLN A 96 13.09 7.26 11.00
N GLY A 97 14.25 6.72 10.63
CA GLY A 97 14.91 5.62 11.32
C GLY A 97 14.32 4.24 11.03
N GLU A 98 13.34 4.13 10.13
CA GLU A 98 12.80 2.85 9.66
C GLU A 98 13.64 2.28 8.50
N LYS A 99 13.54 0.96 8.27
CA LYS A 99 14.35 0.25 7.25
C LYS A 99 14.21 0.85 5.85
N TYR A 100 13.01 1.34 5.53
CA TYR A 100 12.63 1.88 4.23
C TYR A 100 12.40 3.40 4.30
N GLU A 101 13.05 4.10 5.25
CA GLU A 101 12.90 5.55 5.45
C GLU A 101 12.93 6.34 4.14
N GLN A 102 13.92 6.05 3.28
CA GLN A 102 14.06 6.74 2.00
C GLN A 102 12.88 6.47 1.07
N GLU A 103 12.52 5.21 0.84
CA GLU A 103 11.42 4.80 -0.04
C GLU A 103 10.07 5.32 0.45
N ASP A 104 9.82 5.26 1.75
CA ASP A 104 8.57 5.74 2.34
C ASP A 104 8.48 7.27 2.28
N THR A 105 9.58 7.97 2.57
CA THR A 105 9.68 9.44 2.48
C THR A 105 9.46 9.92 1.05
N GLU A 106 10.13 9.31 0.06
CA GLU A 106 9.99 9.65 -1.35
C GLU A 106 8.56 9.47 -1.83
N ARG A 107 7.93 8.32 -1.51
CA ARG A 107 6.53 8.04 -1.83
C ARG A 107 5.57 9.05 -1.21
N TYR A 108 5.67 9.29 0.10
CA TYR A 108 4.75 10.21 0.79
C TYR A 108 4.90 11.65 0.30
N LYS A 109 6.12 12.09 0.03
CA LYS A 109 6.37 13.40 -0.56
C LYS A 109 5.76 13.52 -1.95
N LYS A 110 6.01 12.55 -2.84
CA LYS A 110 5.52 12.60 -4.23
C LYS A 110 3.99 12.59 -4.29
N ILE A 111 3.35 11.75 -3.48
CA ILE A 111 1.89 11.71 -3.40
C ILE A 111 1.37 13.02 -2.80
N GLY A 112 1.93 13.46 -1.67
CA GLY A 112 1.49 14.66 -0.97
C GLY A 112 1.65 15.96 -1.76
N GLU A 113 2.68 16.08 -2.61
CA GLU A 113 2.84 17.23 -3.54
C GLU A 113 1.73 17.31 -4.60
N ASN A 114 1.04 16.20 -4.87
CA ASN A 114 -0.05 16.11 -5.84
C ASN A 114 -1.43 15.96 -5.19
N ALA A 115 -1.47 15.75 -3.88
CA ALA A 115 -2.70 15.64 -3.12
C ALA A 115 -3.34 17.01 -2.91
N VAL A 116 -4.65 16.98 -2.74
CA VAL A 116 -5.48 18.15 -2.46
C VAL A 116 -6.16 17.92 -1.11
N ALA A 117 -6.28 18.98 -0.31
CA ALA A 117 -7.04 18.89 0.93
C ALA A 117 -8.50 18.51 0.60
N VAL A 118 -9.03 17.50 1.28
CA VAL A 118 -10.38 16.97 0.99
C VAL A 118 -11.47 18.03 1.19
N GLN A 119 -11.23 19.04 2.04
CA GLN A 119 -12.12 20.19 2.19
C GLN A 119 -12.23 21.02 0.90
N GLU A 120 -11.14 21.16 0.13
CA GLU A 120 -11.19 21.87 -1.15
C GLU A 120 -12.01 21.08 -2.19
N GLU A 121 -11.97 19.75 -2.13
CA GLU A 121 -12.83 18.89 -2.96
C GLU A 121 -14.32 19.05 -2.61
N VAL A 122 -14.63 19.20 -1.32
CA VAL A 122 -16.00 19.51 -0.85
C VAL A 122 -16.43 20.91 -1.31
N ASP A 123 -15.58 21.92 -1.16
CA ASP A 123 -15.90 23.31 -1.48
C ASP A 123 -16.20 23.51 -2.97
N LYS A 124 -15.60 22.71 -3.85
CA LYS A 124 -15.89 22.68 -5.29
C LYS A 124 -17.34 22.29 -5.62
N ARG A 125 -18.04 21.60 -4.72
CA ARG A 125 -19.30 20.89 -5.03
C ARG A 125 -20.58 21.60 -4.61
N GLN A 126 -20.52 22.89 -4.22
CA GLN A 126 -21.70 23.76 -4.00
C GLN A 126 -22.93 23.12 -3.29
N GLY A 127 -22.72 22.32 -2.23
CA GLY A 127 -23.75 21.96 -1.26
C GLY A 127 -24.67 20.76 -1.54
N GLU A 128 -24.98 20.04 -0.46
CA GLU A 128 -25.90 18.89 -0.25
C GLU A 128 -25.45 17.46 -0.62
N GLU A 129 -24.15 17.16 -0.69
CA GLU A 129 -23.68 15.76 -0.89
C GLU A 129 -23.46 14.94 0.41
N GLY A 130 -23.88 15.46 1.57
CA GLY A 130 -23.87 14.69 2.82
C GLY A 130 -22.49 14.21 3.26
N TYR A 131 -21.42 14.88 2.82
CA TYR A 131 -20.05 14.49 3.14
C TYR A 131 -19.76 14.56 4.63
N VAL A 132 -19.04 13.55 5.11
CA VAL A 132 -18.60 13.40 6.49
C VAL A 132 -17.09 13.19 6.45
N LEU A 133 -16.33 14.26 6.71
CA LEU A 133 -14.86 14.22 6.72
C LEU A 133 -14.28 13.84 8.07
N THR A 134 -15.09 13.89 9.12
CA THR A 134 -14.72 13.57 10.50
C THR A 134 -15.92 12.98 11.21
N THR A 135 -15.68 11.92 11.97
CA THR A 135 -16.71 11.22 12.74
C THR A 135 -16.14 10.81 14.10
N GLU A 136 -16.98 10.83 15.12
CA GLU A 136 -16.60 10.51 16.50
C GLU A 136 -17.59 9.51 17.06
N HIS A 137 -17.05 8.51 17.74
CA HIS A 137 -17.82 7.55 18.52
C HIS A 137 -16.96 7.04 19.67
N ASP A 138 -17.52 7.07 20.87
CA ASP A 138 -16.92 6.53 22.11
C ASP A 138 -15.51 7.06 22.39
N GLY A 139 -15.30 8.37 22.24
CA GLY A 139 -14.04 9.05 22.52
C GLY A 139 -12.97 8.86 21.43
N ILE A 140 -13.32 8.22 20.32
CA ILE A 140 -12.43 8.00 19.18
C ILE A 140 -12.95 8.82 18.00
N THR A 141 -12.11 9.71 17.49
CA THR A 141 -12.36 10.52 16.30
C THR A 141 -11.54 10.01 15.12
N ILE A 142 -12.17 9.74 13.98
CA ILE A 142 -11.51 9.42 12.71
C ILE A 142 -11.78 10.52 11.70
N SER A 143 -10.75 10.97 10.99
CA SER A 143 -10.86 12.01 9.97
C SER A 143 -10.09 11.67 8.70
N VAL A 144 -10.57 12.15 7.54
CA VAL A 144 -9.83 12.20 6.27
C VAL A 144 -9.33 13.63 6.03
N SER A 145 -8.14 13.80 5.47
CA SER A 145 -7.53 15.14 5.31
C SER A 145 -7.13 15.47 3.88
N ASP A 146 -6.48 14.54 3.17
CA ASP A 146 -5.95 14.77 1.83
C ASP A 146 -6.34 13.62 0.91
N VAL A 147 -6.55 13.93 -0.37
CA VAL A 147 -6.90 12.95 -1.41
C VAL A 147 -6.10 13.19 -2.69
N TYR A 148 -5.76 12.11 -3.40
CA TYR A 148 -5.12 12.14 -4.71
C TYR A 148 -5.60 10.95 -5.54
N CYS A 149 -6.00 11.19 -6.79
CA CYS A 149 -6.40 10.13 -7.72
C CYS A 149 -5.95 10.47 -9.14
N ASP A 150 -5.17 9.59 -9.78
CA ASP A 150 -4.76 9.71 -11.19
C ASP A 150 -5.58 8.86 -12.17
N GLY A 151 -6.63 8.22 -11.64
CA GLY A 151 -7.48 7.30 -12.37
C GLY A 151 -6.95 5.87 -12.46
N TYR A 152 -5.77 5.58 -11.91
CA TYR A 152 -5.23 4.22 -11.75
C TYR A 152 -5.09 3.84 -10.28
N VAL A 153 -4.86 4.81 -9.41
CA VAL A 153 -4.80 4.62 -7.97
C VAL A 153 -5.43 5.81 -7.26
N LEU A 154 -6.13 5.53 -6.17
CA LEU A 154 -6.64 6.50 -5.23
C LEU A 154 -5.85 6.40 -3.93
N TYR A 155 -5.34 7.53 -3.45
CA TYR A 155 -4.74 7.68 -2.13
C TYR A 155 -5.55 8.67 -1.30
N TYR A 156 -5.66 8.39 -0.01
CA TYR A 156 -6.21 9.34 0.95
C TYR A 156 -5.55 9.20 2.32
N THR A 157 -5.36 10.31 3.02
CA THR A 157 -4.78 10.33 4.37
C THR A 157 -5.86 10.30 5.42
N THR A 158 -5.60 9.55 6.49
CA THR A 158 -6.53 9.36 7.61
C THR A 158 -5.83 9.60 8.92
N THR A 159 -6.56 10.14 9.88
CA THR A 159 -6.10 10.32 11.26
C THR A 159 -7.09 9.70 12.23
N LEU A 160 -6.58 9.21 13.35
CA LEU A 160 -7.36 8.77 14.49
C LEU A 160 -6.83 9.44 15.75
N GLN A 161 -7.72 10.08 16.50
CA GLN A 161 -7.45 10.74 17.77
C GLN A 161 -8.36 10.19 18.86
N THR A 162 -7.82 10.04 20.07
CA THR A 162 -8.56 9.48 21.19
C THR A 162 -7.96 9.92 22.53
N ASP A 163 -8.81 10.09 23.52
CA ASP A 163 -8.42 10.26 24.93
C ASP A 163 -8.46 8.93 25.71
N ARG A 164 -9.03 7.88 25.13
CA ARG A 164 -9.04 6.54 25.73
C ARG A 164 -7.63 5.99 25.93
N GLU A 165 -7.32 5.62 27.16
CA GLU A 165 -6.01 5.11 27.54
C GLU A 165 -5.69 3.74 26.91
N ASP A 166 -6.69 2.89 26.71
CA ASP A 166 -6.53 1.55 26.14
C ASP A 166 -6.06 1.59 24.67
N ILE A 167 -6.69 2.41 23.82
CA ILE A 167 -6.27 2.64 22.43
C ILE A 167 -5.00 3.49 22.40
N ASN A 168 -4.92 4.57 23.19
CA ASN A 168 -3.76 5.45 23.19
C ASN A 168 -2.49 4.72 23.70
N SER A 169 -2.60 3.62 24.44
CA SER A 169 -1.42 2.81 24.82
C SER A 169 -0.83 1.97 23.68
N ALA A 170 -1.50 1.86 22.53
CA ALA A 170 -1.04 1.09 21.37
C ALA A 170 0.12 1.79 20.64
N ASP A 171 0.95 0.99 19.96
CA ASP A 171 1.92 1.48 18.97
C ASP A 171 1.23 1.78 17.62
N GLY A 172 0.14 1.06 17.33
CA GLY A 172 -0.70 1.32 16.17
C GLY A 172 -2.03 0.56 16.22
N ILE A 173 -2.90 0.88 15.27
CA ILE A 173 -4.29 0.39 15.25
C ILE A 173 -4.52 -0.33 13.93
N ILE A 174 -5.00 -1.57 14.01
CA ILE A 174 -5.36 -2.38 12.84
C ILE A 174 -6.87 -2.50 12.71
N LEU A 175 -7.32 -2.65 11.48
CA LEU A 175 -8.70 -2.91 11.10
C LEU A 175 -8.78 -4.32 10.54
N GLU A 176 -8.49 -5.31 11.38
CA GLU A 176 -8.48 -6.72 10.99
C GLU A 176 -9.27 -7.54 12.02
N LYS A 177 -10.04 -8.54 11.57
CA LYS A 177 -10.58 -9.57 12.46
C LYS A 177 -10.38 -10.98 11.90
N LYS A 178 -10.44 -11.96 12.81
CA LYS A 178 -10.57 -13.39 12.48
C LYS A 178 -12.00 -13.77 12.05
N THR A 179 -13.01 -12.93 12.34
CA THR A 179 -14.44 -13.16 12.01
C THR A 179 -15.24 -11.85 11.84
N GLY A 180 -15.95 -11.65 10.73
CA GLY A 180 -16.77 -10.45 10.48
C GLY A 180 -16.09 -9.39 9.60
N GLU A 181 -16.80 -8.31 9.25
CA GLU A 181 -16.30 -7.19 8.43
C GLU A 181 -15.88 -6.01 9.34
N PRO A 182 -14.57 -5.82 9.64
CA PRO A 182 -14.09 -4.76 10.55
C PRO A 182 -14.29 -3.35 9.98
N TYR A 183 -14.52 -3.25 8.67
CA TYR A 183 -14.90 -2.05 7.97
C TYR A 183 -15.66 -2.43 6.68
N ASP A 184 -16.33 -1.44 6.10
CA ASP A 184 -16.90 -1.50 4.75
C ASP A 184 -16.41 -0.27 3.98
N ILE A 185 -15.99 -0.47 2.74
CA ILE A 185 -15.54 0.63 1.89
C ILE A 185 -16.06 0.47 0.48
N SER A 186 -16.53 1.57 -0.10
CA SER A 186 -16.99 1.60 -1.48
C SER A 186 -16.64 2.91 -2.16
N VAL A 187 -16.55 2.84 -3.48
CA VAL A 187 -16.35 3.97 -4.36
C VAL A 187 -17.52 4.01 -5.34
N ASN A 188 -18.30 5.09 -5.32
CA ASN A 188 -19.55 5.22 -6.06
C ASN A 188 -20.51 4.03 -5.84
N GLY A 189 -20.54 3.50 -4.61
CA GLY A 189 -21.34 2.34 -4.23
C GLY A 189 -20.77 0.97 -4.62
N ALA A 190 -19.64 0.92 -5.33
CA ALA A 190 -18.97 -0.33 -5.66
C ALA A 190 -17.87 -0.68 -4.64
N ARG A 191 -17.88 -1.90 -4.13
CA ARG A 191 -16.79 -2.44 -3.28
C ARG A 191 -15.61 -2.85 -4.16
N LEU A 192 -14.55 -2.06 -4.13
CA LEU A 192 -13.32 -2.27 -4.88
C LEU A 192 -12.24 -2.90 -3.99
N SER A 193 -11.21 -3.50 -4.61
CA SER A 193 -10.03 -3.92 -3.85
C SER A 193 -9.23 -2.75 -3.30
N GLU A 194 -8.97 -2.85 -2.01
CA GLU A 194 -8.34 -1.86 -1.19
C GLU A 194 -7.15 -2.44 -0.40
N VAL A 195 -6.23 -1.56 -0.02
CA VAL A 195 -5.21 -1.88 0.98
C VAL A 195 -5.40 -0.92 2.14
N ILE A 196 -6.06 -1.41 3.19
CA ILE A 196 -6.17 -0.67 4.45
C ILE A 196 -4.88 -0.86 5.26
N ARG A 197 -4.11 0.22 5.37
CA ARG A 197 -2.90 0.26 6.19
C ARG A 197 -3.26 0.49 7.66
N PRO A 198 -2.54 -0.15 8.59
CA PRO A 198 -2.61 0.18 10.00
C PRO A 198 -2.36 1.67 10.23
N PHE A 199 -3.05 2.23 11.23
CA PHE A 199 -2.68 3.54 11.73
C PHE A 199 -1.45 3.42 12.61
N GLU A 200 -0.45 4.24 12.34
CA GLU A 200 0.80 4.30 13.10
C GLU A 200 0.77 5.50 14.04
N LYS A 201 1.20 5.30 15.29
CA LYS A 201 1.21 6.36 16.29
C LYS A 201 2.36 7.34 16.06
N THR A 202 2.04 8.63 16.01
CA THR A 202 2.99 9.73 15.88
C THR A 202 3.45 10.24 17.25
N ALA A 203 4.52 11.03 17.28
CA ALA A 203 5.12 11.53 18.52
C ALA A 203 4.17 12.40 19.37
N ASP A 204 3.21 13.07 18.73
CA ASP A 204 2.17 13.88 19.39
C ASP A 204 0.99 13.04 19.91
N GLY A 205 1.00 11.73 19.72
CA GLY A 205 -0.04 10.80 20.14
C GLY A 205 -1.18 10.59 19.15
N THR A 206 -1.20 11.31 18.02
CA THR A 206 -2.15 11.04 16.94
C THR A 206 -1.80 9.71 16.26
N PHE A 207 -2.80 9.01 15.73
CA PHE A 207 -2.58 7.85 14.87
C PHE A 207 -2.82 8.27 13.42
N VAL A 208 -1.93 7.93 12.49
CA VAL A 208 -2.02 8.36 11.08
C VAL A 208 -1.84 7.18 10.13
N ALA A 209 -2.52 7.22 8.99
CA ALA A 209 -2.33 6.27 7.90
C ALA A 209 -2.56 6.95 6.54
N ILE A 210 -1.91 6.39 5.52
CA ILE A 210 -2.28 6.61 4.12
C ILE A 210 -2.91 5.34 3.59
N GLN A 211 -4.13 5.48 3.08
CA GLN A 211 -4.88 4.39 2.50
C GLN A 211 -4.75 4.41 0.97
N GLN A 212 -4.87 3.24 0.35
CA GLN A 212 -4.68 3.07 -1.09
C GLN A 212 -5.77 2.18 -1.67
N MET A 213 -6.35 2.56 -2.80
CA MET A 213 -7.25 1.74 -3.59
C MET A 213 -6.76 1.63 -5.03
N GLY A 214 -6.76 0.42 -5.58
CA GLY A 214 -6.40 0.18 -6.97
C GLY A 214 -7.60 0.45 -7.89
N LEU A 215 -7.40 1.25 -8.94
CA LEU A 215 -8.41 1.59 -9.95
C LEU A 215 -8.00 1.14 -11.37
N MET A 216 -6.88 0.42 -11.50
CA MET A 216 -6.30 -0.01 -12.79
C MET A 216 -7.23 -0.94 -13.59
N ASP A 217 -8.05 -1.73 -12.90
CA ASP A 217 -9.14 -2.55 -13.44
C ASP A 217 -10.16 -2.75 -12.32
N PRO A 218 -11.12 -1.84 -12.15
CA PRO A 218 -12.01 -1.88 -11.00
C PRO A 218 -12.98 -3.07 -11.14
N TYR A 219 -13.10 -3.83 -10.07
CA TYR A 219 -14.07 -4.91 -9.95
C TYR A 219 -14.89 -4.73 -8.68
N GLN A 220 -16.16 -5.11 -8.78
CA GLN A 220 -17.02 -5.24 -7.62
C GLN A 220 -16.81 -6.63 -6.99
N VAL A 221 -16.57 -6.63 -5.68
CA VAL A 221 -16.44 -7.86 -4.88
C VAL A 221 -17.78 -8.18 -4.20
N GLU A 222 -18.34 -9.35 -4.49
CA GLU A 222 -19.50 -9.93 -3.81
C GLU A 222 -19.19 -11.37 -3.33
N GLY A 223 -18.81 -11.51 -2.06
CA GLY A 223 -18.27 -12.77 -1.55
C GLY A 223 -16.99 -13.16 -2.29
N ASP A 224 -16.95 -14.36 -2.86
CA ASP A 224 -15.79 -14.86 -3.63
C ASP A 224 -15.83 -14.47 -5.12
N LYS A 225 -16.80 -13.65 -5.54
CA LYS A 225 -16.97 -13.26 -6.95
C LYS A 225 -16.46 -11.85 -7.19
N GLU A 226 -15.57 -11.73 -8.16
CA GLU A 226 -15.13 -10.46 -8.72
C GLU A 226 -15.83 -10.25 -10.06
N THR A 227 -16.50 -9.12 -10.22
CA THR A 227 -17.11 -8.72 -11.50
C THR A 227 -16.47 -7.43 -11.96
N PRO A 228 -15.82 -7.38 -13.14
CA PRO A 228 -15.32 -6.13 -13.69
C PRO A 228 -16.43 -5.10 -13.79
N ILE A 229 -16.14 -3.87 -13.39
CA ILE A 229 -17.07 -2.76 -13.48
C ILE A 229 -16.42 -1.60 -14.20
N ASP A 230 -17.23 -0.79 -14.87
CA ASP A 230 -16.81 0.55 -15.23
C ASP A 230 -17.22 1.48 -14.09
N LEU A 231 -16.24 2.11 -13.44
CA LEU A 231 -16.53 3.14 -12.45
C LEU A 231 -17.11 4.36 -13.17
N GLU A 232 -18.44 4.45 -13.15
CA GLU A 232 -19.14 5.64 -13.61
C GLU A 232 -18.70 6.82 -12.76
N LEU A 233 -18.09 7.82 -13.40
CA LEU A 233 -17.72 9.07 -12.73
C LEU A 233 -18.96 9.95 -12.63
N GLU A 234 -19.16 10.59 -11.49
CA GLU A 234 -20.18 11.64 -11.40
C GLU A 234 -19.79 12.84 -12.26
N ASP A 235 -20.71 13.80 -12.38
CA ASP A 235 -20.48 15.04 -13.11
C ASP A 235 -19.13 15.66 -12.70
N ASN A 236 -18.31 16.00 -13.70
CA ASN A 236 -16.94 16.55 -13.59
C ASN A 236 -15.81 15.55 -13.27
N GLY A 237 -16.02 14.24 -13.40
CA GLY A 237 -14.91 13.27 -13.31
C GLY A 237 -14.58 12.90 -11.86
N THR A 238 -15.62 12.69 -11.08
CA THR A 238 -15.58 12.60 -9.63
C THR A 238 -15.84 11.17 -9.15
N LEU A 239 -15.15 10.80 -8.07
CA LEU A 239 -15.46 9.65 -7.23
C LEU A 239 -15.97 10.13 -5.87
N VAL A 240 -16.84 9.34 -5.25
CA VAL A 240 -17.29 9.47 -3.86
C VAL A 240 -16.92 8.19 -3.13
N VAL A 241 -16.18 8.36 -2.04
CA VAL A 241 -15.77 7.26 -1.17
C VAL A 241 -16.68 7.23 0.04
N ASP A 242 -17.31 6.10 0.30
CA ASP A 242 -18.00 5.79 1.54
C ASP A 242 -17.18 4.77 2.32
N TRP A 243 -16.73 5.11 3.52
CA TRP A 243 -15.92 4.25 4.38
C TRP A 243 -16.52 4.19 5.78
N THR A 244 -16.94 3.00 6.19
CA THR A 244 -17.46 2.75 7.53
C THR A 244 -16.53 1.83 8.29
N VAL A 245 -15.91 2.32 9.36
CA VAL A 245 -15.12 1.51 10.28
C VAL A 245 -16.02 0.99 11.40
N ARG A 246 -15.89 -0.29 11.72
CA ARG A 246 -16.71 -0.96 12.74
C ARG A 246 -15.90 -1.47 13.92
N GLU A 247 -14.61 -1.65 13.70
CA GLU A 247 -13.73 -2.25 14.69
C GLU A 247 -12.31 -1.71 14.58
N LEU A 248 -11.72 -1.45 15.75
CA LEU A 248 -10.38 -0.91 15.92
C LEU A 248 -9.65 -1.77 16.95
N ILE A 249 -8.52 -2.37 16.55
CA ILE A 249 -7.70 -3.18 17.44
C ILE A 249 -6.37 -2.49 17.67
N GLY A 250 -6.13 -2.06 18.91
CA GLY A 250 -4.85 -1.50 19.34
C GLY A 250 -3.80 -2.60 19.50
N LYS A 251 -2.61 -2.43 18.92
CA LYS A 251 -1.52 -3.41 18.93
C LYS A 251 -0.21 -2.81 19.45
N LEU A 252 0.59 -3.65 20.10
CA LEU A 252 1.97 -3.35 20.47
C LEU A 252 2.92 -4.03 19.48
N TRP A 253 3.64 -3.24 18.68
CA TRP A 253 4.47 -3.75 17.58
C TRP A 253 5.71 -4.50 18.04
N ASP A 254 6.06 -4.49 19.32
CA ASP A 254 7.23 -5.18 19.86
C ASP A 254 6.87 -6.22 20.93
N ASN A 255 5.57 -6.49 21.12
CA ASN A 255 5.08 -7.48 22.05
C ASN A 255 4.27 -8.54 21.31
N TRP A 256 4.34 -9.77 21.80
CA TRP A 256 3.59 -10.89 21.27
C TRP A 256 2.91 -11.64 22.39
N ASP A 257 1.77 -12.24 22.07
CA ASP A 257 1.11 -13.20 22.96
C ASP A 257 1.73 -14.60 22.81
N ASP A 258 1.19 -15.55 23.59
CA ASP A 258 1.64 -16.93 23.60
C ASP A 258 1.41 -17.68 22.27
N GLN A 259 0.63 -17.11 21.34
CA GLN A 259 0.37 -17.65 20.01
C GLN A 259 1.31 -17.04 18.95
N GLY A 260 2.17 -16.09 19.32
CA GLY A 260 3.05 -15.38 18.40
C GLY A 260 2.35 -14.28 17.61
N GLU A 261 1.13 -13.89 18.01
CA GLU A 261 0.40 -12.75 17.46
C GLU A 261 0.80 -11.47 18.19
N TYR A 262 0.64 -10.30 17.57
CA TYR A 262 0.85 -9.02 18.25
C TYR A 262 -0.08 -8.89 19.47
N GLN A 263 0.51 -8.55 20.62
CA GLN A 263 -0.27 -8.29 21.84
C GLN A 263 -1.25 -7.13 21.60
N SER A 264 -2.52 -7.35 21.90
CA SER A 264 -3.55 -6.30 21.81
C SER A 264 -3.57 -5.45 23.08
N THR A 265 -3.79 -4.14 22.91
CA THR A 265 -4.08 -3.21 24.02
C THR A 265 -5.58 -2.98 24.19
N ALA A 266 -6.32 -3.02 23.08
CA ALA A 266 -7.76 -2.78 23.04
C ALA A 266 -8.39 -3.50 21.83
N ASP A 267 -9.68 -3.80 21.95
CA ASP A 267 -10.57 -4.28 20.91
C ASP A 267 -11.86 -3.46 21.07
N VAL A 268 -12.08 -2.51 20.17
CA VAL A 268 -13.16 -1.52 20.29
C VAL A 268 -14.06 -1.62 19.08
N THR A 269 -15.34 -1.91 19.35
CA THR A 269 -16.41 -1.89 18.36
C THR A 269 -17.14 -0.55 18.39
N GLY A 270 -17.43 -0.01 17.23
CA GLY A 270 -18.19 1.23 17.06
C GLY A 270 -18.70 1.36 15.64
N GLU A 271 -19.14 2.56 15.25
CA GLU A 271 -19.48 2.85 13.86
C GLU A 271 -18.98 4.26 13.53
N TRP A 272 -17.92 4.33 12.74
CA TRP A 272 -17.32 5.57 12.24
C TRP A 272 -17.51 5.61 10.73
N THR A 273 -18.49 6.41 10.27
CA THR A 273 -18.79 6.57 8.85
C THR A 273 -18.20 7.86 8.33
N LEU A 274 -17.36 7.75 7.29
CA LEU A 274 -16.81 8.84 6.51
C LEU A 274 -17.38 8.77 5.08
N ARG A 275 -17.64 9.93 4.50
CA ARG A 275 -18.08 10.06 3.11
C ARG A 275 -17.38 11.26 2.51
N PHE A 276 -16.60 11.07 1.46
CA PHE A 276 -15.80 12.17 0.92
C PHE A 276 -15.62 12.15 -0.60
N PRO A 277 -15.52 13.35 -1.20
CA PRO A 277 -15.30 13.53 -2.63
C PRO A 277 -13.84 13.37 -3.03
N VAL A 278 -13.61 12.86 -4.25
CA VAL A 278 -12.30 12.88 -4.92
C VAL A 278 -12.45 13.19 -6.41
N THR A 279 -11.83 14.27 -6.89
CA THR A 279 -11.68 14.53 -8.34
C THR A 279 -10.60 13.63 -8.93
N VAL A 280 -10.89 12.97 -10.05
CA VAL A 280 -9.91 12.16 -10.79
C VAL A 280 -9.07 13.05 -11.71
N ASP A 281 -7.77 13.15 -11.44
CA ASP A 281 -6.84 14.00 -12.19
C ASP A 281 -6.01 13.19 -13.19
N LYS A 282 -6.52 13.13 -14.43
CA LYS A 282 -5.82 12.54 -15.58
C LYS A 282 -5.05 13.58 -16.42
N SER A 283 -4.93 14.82 -15.95
CA SER A 283 -4.47 15.96 -16.79
C SER A 283 -3.05 15.82 -17.33
N GLN A 284 -2.18 15.08 -16.63
CA GLN A 284 -0.80 14.79 -17.05
C GLN A 284 -0.59 13.34 -17.44
N ASN A 285 -1.67 12.58 -17.63
CA ASN A 285 -1.54 11.20 -18.05
C ASN A 285 -1.09 11.15 -19.52
N GLU A 286 0.06 10.55 -19.78
CA GLU A 286 0.62 10.42 -21.12
C GLU A 286 0.88 8.95 -21.43
N THR A 287 0.27 8.44 -22.49
CA THR A 287 0.45 7.07 -22.96
C THR A 287 1.44 7.04 -24.12
N PHE A 288 2.36 6.07 -24.11
CA PHE A 288 3.33 5.88 -25.18
C PHE A 288 3.58 4.40 -25.45
N ASP A 289 3.83 4.08 -26.71
CA ASP A 289 4.10 2.72 -27.16
C ASP A 289 5.54 2.30 -26.84
N ILE A 290 5.69 1.08 -26.34
CA ILE A 290 7.01 0.44 -26.13
C ILE A 290 7.18 -0.69 -27.13
N ASN A 291 6.23 -1.62 -27.20
CA ASN A 291 6.15 -2.76 -28.11
C ASN A 291 7.49 -3.49 -28.30
N LYS A 292 8.12 -3.86 -27.19
CA LYS A 292 9.37 -4.64 -27.17
C LYS A 292 9.16 -5.96 -26.48
N GLU A 293 9.73 -7.01 -27.05
CA GLU A 293 9.59 -8.37 -26.57
C GLU A 293 10.95 -9.03 -26.39
N GLU A 294 11.11 -9.77 -25.30
CA GLU A 294 12.25 -10.66 -25.06
C GLU A 294 11.74 -11.91 -24.36
N ASN A 295 12.07 -13.10 -24.89
CA ASN A 295 11.70 -14.38 -24.30
C ASN A 295 10.18 -14.45 -23.99
N GLY A 296 9.33 -14.13 -24.97
CA GLY A 296 7.87 -14.18 -24.84
C GLY A 296 7.26 -13.18 -23.85
N ILE A 297 8.08 -12.32 -23.23
CA ILE A 297 7.64 -11.23 -22.38
C ILE A 297 7.53 -9.98 -23.24
N LEU A 298 6.34 -9.45 -23.41
CA LEU A 298 6.07 -8.25 -24.20
C LEU A 298 5.81 -7.07 -23.26
N VAL A 299 6.61 -6.01 -23.36
CA VAL A 299 6.27 -4.70 -22.79
C VAL A 299 5.58 -3.89 -23.88
N LYS A 300 4.26 -3.71 -23.74
CA LYS A 300 3.40 -3.17 -24.78
C LYS A 300 3.42 -1.64 -24.81
N ARG A 301 3.08 -1.02 -23.68
CA ARG A 301 3.00 0.44 -23.55
C ARG A 301 3.30 0.90 -22.13
N GLY A 302 3.66 2.17 -22.02
CA GLY A 302 3.80 2.87 -20.75
C GLY A 302 2.78 3.99 -20.62
N ILE A 303 2.38 4.29 -19.37
CA ILE A 303 1.45 5.37 -19.02
C ILE A 303 2.09 6.15 -17.88
N LYS A 304 2.53 7.36 -18.18
CA LYS A 304 3.09 8.30 -17.20
C LYS A 304 1.93 9.02 -16.51
N THR A 305 1.93 9.10 -15.18
CA THR A 305 1.03 9.92 -14.37
C THR A 305 1.85 10.92 -13.56
N LYS A 306 1.20 11.75 -12.73
CA LYS A 306 1.91 12.71 -11.87
C LYS A 306 2.80 12.03 -10.82
N VAL A 307 2.39 10.86 -10.33
CA VAL A 307 3.09 10.11 -9.27
C VAL A 307 3.81 8.89 -9.81
N GLY A 308 3.29 8.24 -10.85
CA GLY A 308 3.78 6.93 -11.26
C GLY A 308 4.00 6.74 -12.75
N LEU A 309 4.55 5.57 -13.05
CA LEU A 309 4.63 5.01 -14.40
C LEU A 309 3.97 3.64 -14.34
N ILE A 310 2.96 3.43 -15.18
CA ILE A 310 2.30 2.14 -15.36
C ILE A 310 2.88 1.49 -16.62
N LEU A 311 3.34 0.25 -16.51
CA LEU A 311 3.65 -0.59 -17.67
C LEU A 311 2.55 -1.61 -17.88
N GLU A 312 2.14 -1.77 -19.14
CA GLU A 312 1.35 -2.90 -19.59
C GLU A 312 2.24 -3.97 -20.19
N VAL A 313 2.20 -5.15 -19.61
CA VAL A 313 3.03 -6.29 -20.00
C VAL A 313 2.18 -7.52 -20.29
N GLU A 314 2.64 -8.33 -21.23
CA GLU A 314 2.14 -9.68 -21.47
C GLU A 314 3.25 -10.66 -21.07
N LEU A 315 2.89 -11.65 -20.28
CA LEU A 315 3.81 -12.64 -19.72
C LEU A 315 3.44 -14.04 -20.23
N PRO A 316 4.44 -14.87 -20.57
CA PRO A 316 4.22 -16.26 -20.95
C PRO A 316 3.85 -17.11 -19.72
N ASP A 317 3.44 -18.35 -19.94
CA ASP A 317 3.41 -19.36 -18.87
C ASP A 317 4.85 -19.76 -18.51
N PHE A 318 5.37 -19.21 -17.42
CA PHE A 318 6.72 -19.52 -16.93
C PHE A 318 6.85 -20.97 -16.43
N ARG A 319 5.76 -21.73 -16.29
CA ARG A 319 5.85 -23.17 -15.93
C ARG A 319 6.31 -24.04 -17.08
N GLN A 320 6.21 -23.55 -18.32
CA GLN A 320 6.60 -24.28 -19.51
C GLN A 320 8.07 -24.07 -19.86
N GLU A 321 8.61 -24.92 -20.73
CA GLU A 321 9.91 -24.67 -21.35
C GLU A 321 9.91 -23.31 -22.09
N PRO A 322 11.02 -22.53 -22.04
CA PRO A 322 12.32 -22.88 -21.46
C PRO A 322 12.48 -22.53 -19.97
N TYR A 323 11.48 -21.90 -19.33
CA TYR A 323 11.62 -21.32 -18.00
C TYR A 323 11.51 -22.35 -16.87
N ASN A 324 10.52 -23.25 -16.98
CA ASN A 324 10.26 -24.32 -16.01
C ASN A 324 10.12 -23.83 -14.55
N ASP A 325 9.59 -22.61 -14.35
CA ASP A 325 9.27 -22.07 -13.03
C ASP A 325 8.10 -22.82 -12.41
N LYS A 326 8.23 -23.29 -11.18
CA LYS A 326 7.20 -24.15 -10.57
C LYS A 326 5.88 -23.42 -10.29
N TYR A 327 5.90 -22.10 -10.12
CA TYR A 327 4.80 -21.32 -9.55
C TYR A 327 4.23 -20.25 -10.49
N ASN A 328 4.79 -20.11 -11.69
CA ASN A 328 4.48 -19.01 -12.62
C ASN A 328 4.72 -17.63 -11.98
N ASP A 329 5.71 -17.51 -11.10
CA ASP A 329 5.90 -16.34 -10.23
C ASP A 329 7.38 -15.88 -10.25
N PRO A 330 7.88 -15.41 -11.42
CA PRO A 330 9.22 -14.87 -11.51
C PRO A 330 9.33 -13.57 -10.71
N GLU A 331 10.57 -13.18 -10.39
CA GLU A 331 10.82 -11.87 -9.81
C GLU A 331 10.82 -10.82 -10.93
N MET A 332 10.06 -9.74 -10.74
CA MET A 332 9.84 -8.70 -11.75
C MET A 332 10.10 -7.32 -11.16
N GLY A 333 10.66 -6.42 -11.96
CA GLY A 333 10.90 -5.05 -11.51
C GLY A 333 11.29 -4.11 -12.63
N ILE A 334 11.17 -2.80 -12.38
CA ILE A 334 11.61 -1.76 -13.30
C ILE A 334 12.88 -1.15 -12.74
N LYS A 335 13.92 -1.00 -13.56
CA LYS A 335 15.19 -0.38 -13.16
C LYS A 335 15.43 0.94 -13.88
N GLY A 336 16.04 1.87 -13.14
CA GLY A 336 16.65 3.05 -13.73
C GLY A 336 17.99 2.74 -14.40
N SER A 337 18.53 3.71 -15.13
CA SER A 337 19.86 3.62 -15.76
C SER A 337 21.02 3.46 -14.76
N ASP A 338 20.78 3.73 -13.48
CA ASP A 338 21.72 3.46 -12.37
C ASP A 338 21.69 1.99 -11.91
N GLY A 339 20.82 1.17 -12.51
CA GLY A 339 20.64 -0.25 -12.19
C GLY A 339 19.81 -0.53 -10.94
N LYS A 340 19.26 0.51 -10.29
CA LYS A 340 18.41 0.34 -9.10
C LYS A 340 16.96 0.11 -9.49
N TYR A 341 16.28 -0.71 -8.69
CA TYR A 341 14.84 -0.87 -8.81
C TYR A 341 14.12 0.42 -8.43
N ILE A 342 13.14 0.77 -9.25
CA ILE A 342 12.18 1.82 -8.97
C ILE A 342 11.13 1.22 -8.04
N GLN A 343 10.73 2.00 -7.02
CA GLN A 343 9.82 1.54 -5.99
C GLN A 343 8.48 1.10 -6.58
N TRP A 344 8.08 -0.13 -6.28
CA TRP A 344 6.80 -0.70 -6.68
C TRP A 344 5.66 -0.10 -5.87
N LEU A 345 4.58 0.34 -6.54
CA LEU A 345 3.41 0.93 -5.89
C LEU A 345 2.20 0.00 -5.93
N SER A 346 1.92 -0.59 -7.10
CA SER A 346 0.74 -1.42 -7.29
C SER A 346 0.91 -2.34 -8.49
N GLN A 347 0.18 -3.44 -8.52
CA GLN A 347 0.08 -4.34 -9.66
C GLN A 347 -1.35 -4.87 -9.77
N LYS A 348 -1.78 -5.07 -11.01
CA LYS A 348 -2.88 -5.95 -11.37
C LYS A 348 -2.39 -6.95 -12.41
N ALA A 349 -2.77 -8.21 -12.28
CA ALA A 349 -2.50 -9.23 -13.27
C ALA A 349 -3.75 -10.08 -13.52
N ASP A 350 -3.95 -10.47 -14.77
CA ASP A 350 -5.03 -11.35 -15.20
C ASP A 350 -4.42 -12.60 -15.81
N LEU A 351 -4.48 -13.69 -15.04
CA LEU A 351 -4.01 -15.00 -15.45
C LEU A 351 -5.05 -15.67 -16.36
N ARG A 352 -4.63 -16.08 -17.54
CA ARG A 352 -5.46 -16.80 -18.51
C ARG A 352 -5.39 -18.31 -18.25
N GLU A 353 -6.38 -19.05 -18.75
CA GLU A 353 -6.46 -20.51 -18.60
C GLU A 353 -5.22 -21.24 -19.15
N ASP A 354 -4.58 -20.68 -20.18
CA ASP A 354 -3.36 -21.22 -20.80
C ASP A 354 -2.08 -20.93 -20.00
N GLY A 355 -2.18 -20.25 -18.86
CA GLY A 355 -1.04 -19.90 -18.01
C GLY A 355 -0.35 -18.59 -18.37
N THR A 356 -0.67 -17.98 -19.52
CA THR A 356 -0.20 -16.63 -19.84
C THR A 356 -0.92 -15.58 -19.02
N SER A 357 -0.36 -14.38 -18.88
CA SER A 357 -1.03 -13.30 -18.15
C SER A 357 -0.79 -11.93 -18.76
N THR A 358 -1.76 -11.04 -18.64
CA THR A 358 -1.55 -9.60 -18.78
C THR A 358 -1.31 -8.99 -17.41
N ALA A 359 -0.42 -8.01 -17.30
CA ALA A 359 -0.24 -7.27 -16.06
C ALA A 359 -0.07 -5.76 -16.31
N GLN A 360 -0.63 -4.98 -15.38
CA GLN A 360 -0.37 -3.57 -15.21
C GLN A 360 0.47 -3.38 -13.95
N ILE A 361 1.65 -2.78 -14.10
CA ILE A 361 2.63 -2.60 -13.03
C ILE A 361 2.88 -1.11 -12.85
N MET A 362 2.56 -0.59 -11.67
CA MET A 362 2.77 0.81 -11.32
C MET A 362 4.00 0.96 -10.40
N VAL A 363 4.92 1.85 -10.77
CA VAL A 363 6.08 2.24 -9.96
C VAL A 363 6.09 3.74 -9.67
N LEU A 364 6.77 4.14 -8.60
CA LEU A 364 6.96 5.55 -8.23
C LEU A 364 7.92 6.20 -9.23
N TYR A 365 7.41 7.08 -10.08
CA TYR A 365 8.17 7.62 -11.20
C TYR A 365 8.63 9.05 -10.94
N ASP A 366 9.90 9.32 -11.23
CA ASP A 366 10.51 10.62 -10.96
C ASP A 366 11.27 11.21 -12.15
N GLY A 367 10.76 10.95 -13.35
CA GLY A 367 11.27 11.55 -14.58
C GLY A 367 12.48 10.85 -15.20
N GLN A 368 12.80 9.63 -14.76
CA GLN A 368 13.85 8.81 -15.36
C GLN A 368 13.54 8.50 -16.84
N LYS A 369 14.43 8.87 -17.76
CA LYS A 369 14.19 8.68 -19.20
C LYS A 369 14.45 7.27 -19.68
N ASP A 370 15.60 6.70 -19.31
CA ASP A 370 16.03 5.38 -19.74
C ASP A 370 15.74 4.37 -18.64
N LEU A 371 14.86 3.41 -18.92
CA LEU A 371 14.40 2.39 -17.99
C LEU A 371 14.55 1.00 -18.60
N SER A 372 14.56 -0.03 -17.75
CA SER A 372 14.39 -1.41 -18.22
C SER A 372 13.39 -2.18 -17.37
N PHE A 373 12.62 -3.05 -18.02
CA PHE A 373 11.78 -4.03 -17.36
C PHE A 373 12.56 -5.34 -17.23
N CYS A 374 12.87 -5.71 -15.99
CA CYS A 374 13.67 -6.89 -15.68
C CYS A 374 12.78 -8.01 -15.16
N VAL A 375 13.03 -9.22 -15.66
CA VAL A 375 12.42 -10.45 -15.17
C VAL A 375 13.55 -11.45 -14.86
N THR A 376 13.54 -12.02 -13.66
CA THR A 376 14.54 -13.01 -13.20
C THR A 376 13.84 -14.21 -12.55
N THR A 377 14.50 -15.38 -12.51
CA THR A 377 14.02 -16.49 -11.67
C THR A 377 14.01 -16.07 -10.20
N ARG A 378 13.11 -16.66 -9.41
CA ARG A 378 13.01 -16.39 -7.96
C ARG A 378 13.98 -17.24 -7.13
N ASP A 379 14.65 -18.20 -7.74
CA ASP A 379 15.64 -19.05 -7.07
C ASP A 379 16.90 -18.27 -6.63
N GLU A 380 17.76 -18.91 -5.85
CA GLU A 380 18.99 -18.30 -5.31
C GLU A 380 19.92 -17.75 -6.40
N ASP A 381 19.82 -18.29 -7.63
CA ASP A 381 20.68 -17.92 -8.75
C ASP A 381 20.20 -16.65 -9.48
N GLN A 382 18.94 -16.24 -9.28
CA GLN A 382 18.30 -15.06 -9.90
C GLN A 382 18.67 -14.89 -11.37
N ILE A 383 18.53 -15.97 -12.13
CA ILE A 383 18.90 -16.02 -13.54
C ILE A 383 18.03 -15.03 -14.30
N LYS A 384 18.67 -14.16 -15.09
CA LYS A 384 17.98 -13.19 -15.95
C LYS A 384 17.18 -13.91 -17.03
N ILE A 385 15.87 -13.67 -17.04
CA ILE A 385 14.95 -14.11 -18.08
C ILE A 385 14.80 -13.01 -19.14
N ALA A 386 14.61 -11.76 -18.75
CA ALA A 386 14.50 -10.64 -19.69
C ALA A 386 15.00 -9.32 -19.07
N ASP A 387 15.44 -8.40 -19.91
CA ASP A 387 15.89 -7.04 -19.55
C ASP A 387 15.55 -6.07 -20.69
N ILE A 388 14.27 -5.72 -20.76
CA ILE A 388 13.69 -4.99 -21.89
C ILE A 388 13.85 -3.49 -21.66
N ALA A 389 14.83 -2.88 -22.31
CA ALA A 389 15.10 -1.44 -22.21
C ALA A 389 14.08 -0.60 -23.00
N PHE A 390 13.59 0.49 -22.43
CA PHE A 390 12.66 1.43 -23.07
C PHE A 390 12.92 2.88 -22.63
N GLN A 391 12.35 3.83 -23.37
CA GLN A 391 12.48 5.25 -23.08
C GLN A 391 11.12 5.85 -22.74
N VAL A 392 11.09 6.67 -21.70
CA VAL A 392 9.92 7.47 -21.32
C VAL A 392 10.04 8.86 -21.97
N PRO A 393 9.00 9.33 -22.69
CA PRO A 393 9.02 10.62 -23.40
C PRO A 393 9.06 11.85 -22.48
#